data_AF-A0A7X2IQG7-F1
#
_entry.id   AF-A0A7X2IQG7-F1
#
_cell.length_a   1.000
_cell.length_b   1.000
_cell.length_c   1.000
_cell.angle_alpha   90.00
_cell.angle_beta   90.00
_cell.angle_gamma   90.00
#
_symmetry.space_group_name_H-M   'P 1'
#
loop_
_entity.id
_entity.type
_entity.pdbx_description
1 polymer ?
#
loop_
_entity_poly.entity_id
_entity_poly.type
_entity_poly.pdbx_seq_one_letter_code
_entity_poly.pdbx_strand_id
1 'polypeptide(L)' 'MHQSCKAVLAAGTLAALLSGCGAVQPVAPWEKGMLAQPNMRFERDRNEARYAAHIYDSREAASGAGSVGGGGCGCN' A
#
# COMPACT_ATOMS: atom_id res chain seq x y z
N MET A 1 46.20 -8.44 4.55
CA MET A 1 45.79 -7.08 4.96
C MET A 1 44.74 -6.48 4.01
N HIS A 2 44.93 -6.50 2.68
CA HIS A 2 43.94 -5.95 1.73
C HIS A 2 42.56 -6.64 1.73
N GLN A 3 42.50 -7.94 2.01
CA GLN A 3 41.26 -8.72 1.99
C GLN A 3 40.35 -8.40 3.20
N SER A 4 40.96 -8.17 4.36
CA SER A 4 40.27 -7.74 5.58
C SER A 4 39.72 -6.32 5.45
N CYS A 5 40.44 -5.39 4.79
CA CYS A 5 39.92 -4.06 4.49
C CYS A 5 38.70 -4.09 3.56
N LYS A 6 38.71 -4.95 2.52
CA LYS A 6 37.55 -5.11 1.62
C LYS A 6 36.32 -5.65 2.35
N ALA A 7 36.51 -6.61 3.25
CA ALA A 7 35.43 -7.18 4.06
C ALA A 7 34.83 -6.15 5.02
N VAL A 8 35.66 -5.33 5.67
CA VAL A 8 35.20 -4.24 6.55
C VAL A 8 34.41 -3.19 5.78
N LEU A 9 34.88 -2.80 4.59
CA LEU A 9 34.16 -1.85 3.73
C LEU A 9 32.81 -2.40 3.26
N ALA A 10 32.74 -3.67 2.86
CA ALA A 10 31.49 -4.31 2.43
C ALA A 10 30.48 -4.47 3.57
N ALA A 11 30.93 -4.78 4.80
CA ALA A 11 30.06 -4.85 5.96
C ALA A 11 29.52 -3.46 6.35
N GLY A 12 30.36 -2.42 6.25
CA GLY A 12 29.95 -1.04 6.51
C GLY A 12 28.90 -0.52 5.52
N THR A 13 29.05 -0.82 4.22
CA THR A 13 28.06 -0.42 3.21
C THR A 13 26.72 -1.16 3.38
N LEU A 14 26.76 -2.45 3.73
CA LEU A 14 25.55 -3.21 4.00
C LEU A 14 24.80 -2.67 5.23
N ALA A 15 25.50 -2.37 6.33
CA ALA A 15 24.88 -1.79 7.52
C ALA A 15 24.24 -0.42 7.24
N ALA A 16 24.86 0.41 6.40
CA ALA A 16 24.31 1.70 6.01
C ALA A 16 23.00 1.56 5.21
N LEU A 17 22.90 0.58 4.30
CA LEU A 17 21.70 0.33 3.50
C LEU A 17 20.50 -0.13 4.35
N LEU A 18 20.74 -0.82 5.48
CA LEU A 18 19.68 -1.29 6.37
C LEU A 18 19.28 -0.26 7.47
N SER A 19 19.96 0.88 7.56
CA SER A 19 19.74 1.87 8.64
C SER A 19 18.43 2.68 8.54
N GLY A 20 17.67 2.55 7.45
CA GLY A 20 16.49 3.38 7.16
C GLY A 20 15.23 3.12 8.00
N CYS A 21 15.09 1.96 8.65
CA CYS A 21 13.85 1.59 9.34
C CYS A 21 13.69 2.14 10.77
N GLY A 22 14.75 2.68 11.39
CA GLY A 22 14.74 3.00 12.83
C GLY A 22 14.47 4.46 13.19
N ALA A 23 14.69 5.40 12.26
CA ALA A 23 14.70 6.84 12.55
C ALA A 23 13.43 7.56 12.08
N VAL A 24 12.28 6.87 12.05
CA VAL A 24 11.01 7.52 11.71
C VAL A 24 10.50 8.23 12.96
N GLN A 25 10.55 9.56 12.95
CA GLN A 25 9.96 10.36 14.01
C GLN A 25 8.43 10.12 14.00
N PRO A 26 7.83 9.68 15.12
CA PRO A 26 6.38 9.50 15.17
C PRO A 26 5.69 10.84 14.97
N VAL A 27 4.88 10.92 13.92
CA VAL A 27 4.11 12.12 13.55
C VAL A 27 2.95 12.28 14.52
N ALA A 28 2.69 13.49 15.00
CA ALA A 28 1.61 13.71 15.96
C ALA A 28 0.24 13.42 15.31
N PRO A 29 -0.77 12.96 16.09
CA PRO A 29 -2.05 12.56 15.52
C PRO A 29 -2.74 13.59 14.62
N TRP A 30 -2.60 14.89 14.94
CA TRP A 30 -3.18 16.00 14.19
C TRP A 30 -2.41 16.38 12.92
N GLU A 31 -1.14 16.02 12.80
CA GLU A 31 -0.31 16.28 11.61
C GLU A 31 -0.61 15.30 10.47
N LYS A 32 -1.19 14.14 10.80
CA LYS A 32 -1.55 13.10 9.83
C LYS A 32 -2.55 13.55 8.76
N GLY A 33 -3.33 14.61 9.03
CA GLY A 33 -4.29 15.16 8.07
C GLY A 33 -3.65 15.65 6.76
N MET A 34 -2.36 16.01 6.77
CA MET A 34 -1.65 16.46 5.57
C MET A 34 -0.99 15.33 4.77
N LEU A 35 -0.87 14.13 5.34
CA LEU A 35 -0.18 12.99 4.69
C LEU A 35 -0.99 12.36 3.56
N ALA A 36 -2.33 12.43 3.64
CA ALA A 36 -3.24 11.85 2.66
C ALA A 36 -4.28 12.88 2.23
N GLN A 37 -3.93 13.68 1.23
CA GLN A 37 -4.83 14.69 0.68
C GLN A 37 -6.02 14.01 -0.03
N PRO A 38 -7.20 14.65 -0.08
CA PRO A 38 -8.39 14.07 -0.74
C PRO A 38 -8.18 13.72 -2.22
N ASN A 39 -7.27 14.40 -2.92
CA ASN A 39 -6.89 14.14 -4.31
C ASN A 39 -5.96 12.93 -4.50
N MET A 40 -5.42 12.35 -3.41
CA MET A 40 -4.61 11.13 -3.44
C MET A 40 -5.45 9.86 -3.31
N ARG A 41 -6.78 10.00 -3.23
CA ARG A 41 -7.70 8.86 -3.21
C ARG A 41 -7.63 8.15 -4.55
N PHE A 42 -7.56 6.81 -4.52
CA PHE A 42 -7.67 5.97 -5.72
C PHE A 42 -8.93 6.28 -6.52
N GLU A 43 -9.97 6.66 -5.81
CA GLU A 43 -11.28 6.94 -6.35
C GLU A 43 -11.63 8.40 -6.11
N ARG A 44 -11.88 9.12 -7.21
CA ARG A 44 -12.12 10.57 -7.19
C ARG A 44 -13.51 10.89 -6.61
N ASP A 45 -14.52 10.11 -6.99
CA ASP A 45 -15.90 10.29 -6.56
C ASP A 45 -16.49 8.96 -6.08
N ARG A 46 -17.01 8.93 -4.84
CA ARG A 46 -17.55 7.70 -4.24
C ARG A 46 -18.84 7.23 -4.93
N ASN A 47 -19.62 8.13 -5.52
CA ASN A 47 -20.84 7.79 -6.24
C ASN A 47 -20.51 7.18 -7.60
N GLU A 48 -19.55 7.76 -8.32
CA GLU A 48 -19.05 7.23 -9.60
C GLU A 48 -18.50 5.80 -9.41
N ALA A 49 -17.67 5.61 -8.38
CA ALA A 49 -17.11 4.31 -8.01
C ALA A 49 -18.16 3.24 -7.74
N ARG A 50 -19.16 3.60 -6.93
CA ARG A 50 -20.25 2.69 -6.55
C ARG A 50 -21.09 2.32 -7.76
N TYR A 51 -21.33 3.28 -8.64
CA TYR A 51 -22.07 3.04 -9.86
C TYR A 51 -21.30 2.09 -10.81
N ALA A 52 -20.00 2.32 -11.00
CA ALA A 52 -19.14 1.46 -11.80
C ALA A 52 -19.05 0.04 -11.21
N ALA A 53 -18.87 -0.08 -9.90
CA ALA A 53 -18.86 -1.36 -9.19
C ALA A 53 -20.19 -2.10 -9.35
N HIS A 54 -21.32 -1.40 -9.16
CA HIS A 54 -22.65 -2.00 -9.35
C HIS A 54 -22.84 -2.56 -10.78
N ILE A 55 -22.40 -1.82 -11.81
CA ILE A 55 -22.48 -2.31 -13.21
C ILE A 55 -21.59 -3.53 -13.40
N TYR A 56 -20.35 -3.47 -12.89
CA TYR A 56 -19.39 -4.56 -13.03
C TYR A 56 -19.89 -5.83 -12.33
N ASP A 57 -20.33 -5.72 -11.08
CA ASP A 57 -20.90 -6.82 -10.32
C ASP A 57 -22.15 -7.39 -10.99
N SER A 58 -23.02 -6.54 -11.55
CA SER A 58 -24.20 -7.00 -12.28
C SER A 58 -23.87 -7.79 -13.54
N ARG A 59 -22.74 -7.48 -14.19
CA ARG A 59 -22.27 -8.19 -15.40
C ARG A 59 -21.55 -9.49 -15.06
N GLU A 60 -20.72 -9.46 -14.02
CA GLU A 60 -19.76 -10.52 -13.71
C GLU A 60 -20.13 -11.32 -12.45
N ALA A 61 -21.33 -11.15 -11.90
CA ALA A 61 -21.81 -11.91 -10.73
C ALA A 61 -21.76 -13.44 -10.95
N ALA A 62 -21.97 -13.90 -12.19
CA ALA A 62 -21.90 -15.32 -12.53
C ALA A 62 -20.46 -15.83 -12.72
N SER A 63 -19.50 -14.96 -13.06
CA SER A 63 -18.09 -15.29 -13.30
C SER A 63 -17.21 -15.15 -12.05
N GLY A 64 -17.79 -14.67 -10.94
CA GLY A 64 -17.07 -14.43 -9.69
C GLY A 64 -16.41 -13.07 -9.69
N ALA A 65 -17.20 -12.02 -9.47
CA ALA A 65 -16.71 -10.65 -9.47
C ALA A 65 -15.63 -10.44 -8.38
N GLY A 66 -14.50 -9.89 -8.80
CA GLY A 66 -13.28 -9.73 -8.02
C GLY A 66 -13.48 -8.93 -6.73
N SER A 67 -13.70 -9.63 -5.62
CA SER A 67 -13.54 -9.09 -4.28
C SER A 67 -12.49 -9.92 -3.53
N VAL A 68 -11.38 -9.29 -3.16
CA VAL A 68 -10.51 -9.75 -2.06
C VAL A 68 -11.18 -9.36 -0.74
N GLY A 69 -12.36 -9.90 -0.51
CA GLY A 69 -13.24 -9.45 0.57
C GLY A 69 -14.57 -10.20 0.61
N GLY A 70 -14.53 -11.53 0.53
CA GLY A 70 -15.58 -12.46 0.98
C GLY A 70 -16.96 -12.34 0.32
N GLY A 71 -17.35 -13.35 -0.47
CA GLY A 71 -18.78 -13.61 -0.74
C GLY A 71 -19.15 -14.23 -2.08
N GLY A 72 -18.39 -15.19 -2.61
CA GLY A 72 -18.77 -15.93 -3.83
C GLY A 72 -19.85 -16.99 -3.56
N CYS A 73 -21.12 -16.61 -3.66
CA CYS A 73 -22.31 -17.48 -3.89
C CYS A 73 -23.53 -16.70 -4.41
N GLY A 74 -23.49 -15.36 -4.48
CA GLY A 74 -24.60 -14.57 -5.01
C GLY A 74 -25.83 -14.45 -4.09
N CYS A 75 -25.73 -14.89 -2.83
CA CYS A 75 -26.73 -14.62 -1.80
C CYS A 75 -26.15 -13.57 -0.83
N ASN A 76 -26.52 -12.30 -1.00
CA ASN A 76 -26.54 -11.33 0.10
C ASN A 76 -27.86 -11.49 0.85
#